data_AF-A0A2G2X3Z8-F1
#
_entry.id   AF-A0A2G2X3Z8-F1
#
_cell.length_a   1.000
_cell.length_b   1.000
_cell.length_c   1.000
_cell.angle_alpha   90.00
_cell.angle_beta   90.00
_cell.angle_gamma   90.00
#
_symmetry.space_group_name_H-M   'P 1'
#
loop_
_entity.id
_entity.type
_entity.pdbx_description
1 polymer ?
#
loop_
_entity_poly.entity_id
_entity_poly.type
_entity_poly.pdbx_seq_one_letter_code
_entity_poly.pdbx_strand_id
1 'polypeptide(L)'
;MNGVREGKWKATLNFYKPIFREQANALEFPREFLGISLQEQPNKHYMVIRGQRLVVEAESSIQVIMEKLQSYKTRAALNFEIEELQDDMLVPLIINQSYNEASIL
;
A
#
# COMPACT_ATOMS: atom_id res chain seq x y z
N MET A 1 12.16 26.74 -18.67
CA MET A 1 11.18 26.48 -17.59
C MET A 1 10.79 25.01 -17.68
N ASN A 2 11.53 24.13 -17.00
CA ASN A 2 11.22 22.69 -16.96
C ASN A 2 10.55 22.41 -15.62
N GLY A 3 9.27 22.81 -15.51
CA GLY A 3 8.46 22.46 -14.35
C GLY A 3 8.15 20.97 -14.42
N VAL A 4 8.63 20.20 -13.44
CA VAL A 4 8.12 18.85 -13.19
C VAL A 4 6.64 19.01 -12.89
N ARG A 5 5.76 18.45 -13.72
CA ARG A 5 4.32 18.45 -13.42
C ARG A 5 4.10 17.55 -12.21
N GLU A 6 3.43 18.05 -11.19
CA GLU A 6 3.00 17.23 -10.06
C GLU A 6 1.76 16.43 -10.47
N GLY A 7 1.72 15.15 -10.08
CA GLY A 7 0.61 14.27 -10.42
C GLY A 7 -0.63 14.63 -9.62
N LYS A 8 -1.80 14.55 -10.27
CA LYS A 8 -3.10 14.88 -9.67
C LYS A 8 -3.56 13.82 -8.67
N TRP A 9 -3.24 12.55 -8.94
CA TRP A 9 -3.66 11.43 -8.12
C TRP A 9 -2.45 10.80 -7.44
N LYS A 10 -2.55 10.55 -6.13
CA LYS A 10 -1.45 9.92 -5.37
C LYS A 10 -1.90 8.65 -4.67
N ALA A 11 -1.16 7.57 -4.90
CA ALA A 11 -1.42 6.28 -4.30
C ALA A 11 -0.15 5.70 -3.69
N THR A 12 -0.28 5.08 -2.53
CA THR A 12 0.80 4.31 -1.91
C THR A 12 0.41 2.84 -1.84
N LEU A 13 1.26 1.97 -2.39
CA LEU A 13 1.17 0.52 -2.24
C LEU A 13 2.20 0.05 -1.22
N ASN A 14 1.75 -0.61 -0.15
CA ASN A 14 2.61 -1.20 0.87
C ASN A 14 2.55 -2.72 0.79
N PHE A 15 3.70 -3.38 0.66
CA PHE A 15 3.81 -4.83 0.78
C PHE A 15 4.04 -5.20 2.23
N TYR A 16 3.09 -5.89 2.86
CA TYR A 16 3.19 -6.29 4.26
C TYR A 16 3.63 -7.74 4.41
N LYS A 17 4.46 -7.98 5.43
CA LYS A 17 4.85 -9.31 5.90
C LYS A 17 4.49 -9.46 7.38
N PRO A 18 3.90 -10.58 7.81
CA PRO A 18 3.57 -10.86 9.20
C PRO A 18 4.83 -10.98 10.03
N ILE A 19 4.69 -10.59 11.29
CA ILE A 19 5.70 -10.80 12.32
C ILE A 19 5.27 -12.03 13.13
N PHE A 20 6.02 -13.12 13.02
CA PHE A 20 5.75 -14.33 13.77
C PHE A 20 6.52 -14.29 15.10
N ARG A 21 5.81 -14.44 16.22
CA ARG A 21 6.45 -14.67 17.54
C ARG A 21 6.87 -16.13 17.71
N GLU A 22 6.11 -17.06 17.14
CA GLU A 22 6.37 -18.50 17.16
C GLU A 22 6.12 -19.10 15.76
N GLN A 23 7.00 -20.02 15.32
CA GLN A 23 6.95 -20.58 13.96
C GLN A 23 5.69 -21.42 13.67
N ALA A 24 5.06 -21.98 14.69
CA ALA A 24 3.85 -22.80 14.54
C ALA A 24 2.66 -22.03 13.95
N ASN A 25 2.63 -20.70 14.12
CA ASN A 25 1.50 -19.87 13.70
C ASN A 25 1.59 -19.39 12.23
N ALA A 26 2.63 -19.80 11.50
CA ALA A 26 2.87 -19.34 10.13
C ALA A 26 1.80 -19.76 9.10
N LEU A 27 0.95 -20.73 9.46
CA LEU A 27 -0.12 -21.24 8.61
C LEU A 27 -1.49 -20.60 8.89
N GLU A 28 -1.69 -19.99 10.06
CA GLU A 28 -2.98 -19.41 10.47
C GLU A 28 -3.20 -17.99 9.96
N PHE A 29 -2.11 -17.24 9.73
CA PHE A 29 -2.20 -15.83 9.34
C PHE A 29 -1.93 -15.61 7.84
N PRO A 30 -2.58 -14.61 7.21
CA PRO A 30 -2.21 -14.17 5.87
C PRO A 30 -0.72 -13.87 5.79
N ARG A 31 -0.02 -14.63 4.94
CA ARG A 31 1.46 -14.61 4.89
C ARG A 31 2.02 -13.33 4.29
N GLU A 32 1.34 -12.71 3.34
CA GLU A 32 1.70 -11.43 2.75
C GLU A 32 0.41 -10.82 2.19
N PHE A 33 0.25 -9.51 2.31
CA PHE A 33 -0.85 -8.78 1.67
C PHE A 33 -0.36 -7.43 1.15
N LEU A 34 -1.12 -6.88 0.21
CA LEU A 34 -0.88 -5.55 -0.36
C LEU A 34 -1.83 -4.55 0.29
N GLY A 35 -1.30 -3.53 0.95
CA GLY A 35 -2.06 -2.38 1.42
C GLY A 35 -2.06 -1.26 0.39
N ILE A 36 -3.19 -0.56 0.25
CA ILE A 36 -3.39 0.53 -0.70
C ILE A 36 -3.97 1.72 0.05
N SER A 37 -3.30 2.87 -0.06
CA SER A 37 -3.78 4.15 0.45
C SER A 37 -3.90 5.13 -0.72
N LEU A 38 -5.01 5.87 -0.80
CA LEU A 38 -5.29 6.84 -1.85
C LEU A 38 -5.45 8.22 -1.23
N GLN A 39 -4.81 9.24 -1.79
CA GLN A 39 -4.88 10.60 -1.26
C GLN A 39 -6.31 11.16 -1.25
N GLU A 40 -7.13 10.73 -2.19
CA GLU A 40 -8.52 11.19 -2.38
C GLU A 40 -9.48 10.49 -1.41
N GLN A 41 -9.02 9.43 -0.74
CA GLN A 41 -9.75 8.71 0.29
C GLN A 41 -8.86 8.52 1.54
N PRO A 42 -8.44 9.61 2.20
CA PRO A 42 -7.42 9.56 3.25
C PRO A 42 -7.86 8.78 4.50
N ASN A 43 -9.16 8.57 4.66
CA ASN A 43 -9.74 7.83 5.77
C ASN A 43 -9.86 6.32 5.51
N LYS A 44 -9.49 5.85 4.32
CA LYS A 44 -9.61 4.45 3.90
C LYS A 44 -8.25 3.82 3.66
N HIS A 45 -8.18 2.53 3.94
CA HIS A 45 -7.07 1.68 3.56
C HIS A 45 -7.63 0.37 3.00
N TYR A 46 -7.14 -0.04 1.83
CA TYR A 46 -7.58 -1.28 1.20
C TYR A 46 -6.51 -2.35 1.35
N MET A 47 -6.90 -3.58 1.66
CA MET A 47 -6.00 -4.71 1.79
C MET A 47 -6.38 -5.81 0.79
N VAL A 48 -5.44 -6.18 -0.07
CA VAL A 48 -5.59 -7.30 -1.01
C VAL A 48 -4.90 -8.52 -0.42
N ILE A 49 -5.71 -9.49 -0.01
CA ILE A 49 -5.24 -10.74 0.61
C ILE A 49 -5.27 -11.84 -0.44
N ARG A 50 -4.16 -12.02 -1.15
CA ARG A 50 -4.07 -12.90 -2.33
C ARG A 50 -4.43 -14.35 -2.06
N GLY A 51 -3.99 -14.89 -0.91
CA GLY A 51 -4.27 -16.28 -0.53
C GLY A 51 -5.76 -16.61 -0.45
N GLN A 52 -6.56 -15.61 -0.08
CA GLN A 52 -7.99 -15.71 0.14
C GLN A 52 -8.81 -15.07 -0.98
N ARG A 53 -8.16 -14.49 -2.01
CA ARG A 53 -8.80 -13.74 -3.10
C ARG A 53 -9.76 -12.65 -2.58
N LEU A 54 -9.39 -12.01 -1.47
CA LEU A 54 -10.22 -11.05 -0.77
C LEU A 54 -9.65 -9.63 -0.92
N VAL A 55 -10.54 -8.66 -1.10
CA VAL A 55 -10.24 -7.23 -0.96
C VAL A 55 -11.06 -6.71 0.22
N VAL A 56 -10.38 -6.08 1.17
CA VAL A 56 -11.00 -5.53 2.38
C VAL A 56 -10.82 -4.02 2.36
N GLU A 57 -11.91 -3.28 2.51
CA GLU A 57 -11.87 -1.86 2.88
C GLU A 57 -11.85 -1.75 4.40
N ALA A 58 -10.94 -0.95 4.94
CA ALA A 58 -10.84 -0.64 6.36
C ALA A 58 -10.61 0.86 6.56
N GLU A 59 -10.79 1.32 7.80
CA GLU A 59 -10.34 2.65 8.18
C GLU A 59 -8.81 2.76 8.08
N SER A 60 -8.30 3.94 7.74
CA SER A 60 -6.85 4.18 7.63
C SER A 60 -6.08 3.94 8.93
N SER A 61 -6.77 4.00 10.08
CA SER A 61 -6.26 3.66 11.42
C SER A 61 -5.72 2.22 11.54
N ILE A 62 -6.13 1.32 10.65
CA ILE A 62 -5.65 -0.08 10.64
C ILE A 62 -4.13 -0.19 10.53
N GLN A 63 -3.48 0.74 9.82
CA GLN A 63 -2.02 0.76 9.69
C GLN A 63 -1.34 0.96 11.05
N VAL A 64 -1.83 1.92 11.85
CA VAL A 64 -1.34 2.21 13.20
C VAL A 64 -1.64 1.05 14.15
N ILE A 65 -2.82 0.44 14.02
CA ILE A 65 -3.19 -0.72 14.83
C ILE A 65 -2.23 -1.89 14.56
N MET A 66 -1.96 -2.22 13.29
CA MET A 66 -1.04 -3.30 12.90
C MET A 66 0.38 -3.05 13.38
N GLU A 67 0.85 -1.80 13.32
CA GLU A 67 2.15 -1.39 13.84
C GLU A 67 2.23 -1.58 15.36
N LYS A 68 1.25 -1.06 16.11
CA LYS A 68 1.20 -1.18 17.58
C LYS A 68 1.10 -2.62 18.06
N LEU A 69 0.30 -3.44 17.36
CA LEU A 69 0.18 -4.86 17.68
C LEU A 69 1.40 -5.67 17.21
N GLN A 70 2.29 -5.05 16.42
CA GLN A 70 3.38 -5.73 15.73
C GLN A 70 2.89 -6.98 14.99
N SER A 71 1.74 -6.87 14.33
CA SER A 71 1.16 -7.99 13.58
C SER A 71 1.82 -8.13 12.21
N TYR A 72 2.10 -6.99 11.58
CA TYR A 72 2.69 -6.90 10.25
C TYR A 72 3.71 -5.78 10.21
N LYS A 73 4.75 -5.96 9.40
CA LYS A 73 5.69 -4.90 9.01
C LYS A 73 5.65 -4.66 7.52
N THR A 74 5.83 -3.40 7.14
CA THR A 74 6.05 -3.04 5.73
C THR A 74 7.39 -3.61 5.29
N ARG A 75 7.40 -4.32 4.17
CA ARG A 75 8.59 -4.83 3.49
C ARG A 75 9.09 -3.84 2.44
N ALA A 76 8.15 -3.24 1.73
CA ALA A 76 8.40 -2.27 0.68
C ALA A 76 7.20 -1.35 0.54
N ALA A 77 7.46 -0.09 0.17
CA ALA A 77 6.43 0.85 -0.25
C ALA A 77 6.74 1.34 -1.67
N LEU A 78 5.70 1.43 -2.50
CA LEU A 78 5.72 2.09 -3.80
C LEU A 78 4.77 3.29 -3.74
N ASN A 79 5.30 4.47 -4.01
CA ASN A 79 4.48 5.67 -4.14
C ASN A 79 4.31 5.99 -5.61
N PHE A 80 3.07 6.24 -6.00
CA PHE A 80 2.68 6.59 -7.35
C PHE A 80 2.12 8.00 -7.34
N GLU A 81 2.60 8.80 -8.27
CA GLU A 81 1.90 10.01 -8.72
C GLU A 81 1.38 9.75 -10.12
N ILE A 82 0.10 10.03 -10.33
CA ILE A 82 -0.65 9.69 -11.52
C ILE A 82 -1.27 10.96 -12.11
N GLU A 83 -1.06 11.18 -13.41
CA GLU A 83 -1.73 12.22 -14.20
C GLU A 83 -2.79 11.58 -15.09
N GLU A 84 -3.96 12.21 -15.19
CA GLU A 84 -5.05 11.81 -16.08
C GLU A 84 -4.80 12.45 -17.44
N LEU A 85 -4.63 11.63 -18.48
CA LEU A 85 -4.53 12.13 -19.84
C LEU A 85 -5.93 12.49 -20.36
N GLN A 86 -6.13 13.75 -20.75
CA GLN A 86 -7.35 14.19 -21.43
C GLN A 86 -7.37 13.59 -22.83
N ASP A 87 -8.00 12.43 -22.99
CA ASP A 87 -8.68 11.97 -24.22
C ASP A 87 -9.35 10.61 -23.92
N ASP A 88 -10.64 10.64 -23.52
CA ASP A 88 -11.67 9.57 -23.43
C ASP A 88 -11.32 8.18 -22.87
N MET A 89 -10.08 7.96 -22.44
CA MET A 89 -9.56 6.71 -21.95
C MET A 89 -8.77 7.07 -20.70
N LEU A 90 -9.27 6.63 -19.53
CA LEU A 90 -8.61 6.78 -18.24
C LEU A 90 -7.31 5.95 -18.24
N VAL A 91 -6.28 6.43 -18.94
CA VAL A 91 -4.94 5.85 -18.91
C VAL A 91 -4.16 6.65 -17.87
N PRO A 92 -4.02 6.13 -16.64
CA PRO A 92 -3.17 6.76 -15.64
C PRO A 92 -1.71 6.72 -16.12
N LEU A 93 -1.08 7.89 -16.29
CA LEU A 93 0.36 7.98 -16.51
C LEU A 93 1.06 8.00 -15.15
N ILE A 94 1.89 6.99 -14.85
CA ILE A 94 2.77 7.01 -13.68
C ILE A 94 3.93 7.95 -13.99
N ILE A 95 3.97 9.10 -13.31
CA ILE A 95 5.01 10.12 -13.55
C ILE A 95 6.18 10.01 -12.57
N ASN A 96 6.00 9.31 -11.44
CA ASN A 96 7.05 9.06 -10.46
C ASN A 96 6.78 7.75 -9.70
N GLN A 97 7.85 7.00 -9.45
CA GLN A 97 7.86 5.81 -8.59
C GLN A 97 9.06 5.91 -7.63
N SER A 98 8.78 5.89 -6.33
CA SER A 98 9.82 5.74 -5.30
C SER A 98 9.65 4.42 -4.56
N TYR A 99 10.78 3.74 -4.33
CA TYR A 99 10.86 2.51 -3.55
C TYR A 99 11.56 2.81 -2.23
N ASN A 100 10.86 2.54 -1.12
CA ASN A 100 11.46 2.59 0.21
C ASN A 100 11.53 1.17 0.76
N GLU A 101 12.74 0.66 1.00
CA GLU A 101 12.93 -0.46 1.92
C GLU A 101 12.70 0.07 3.33
N ALA A 102 11.70 -0.48 4.02
CA ALA A 102 11.60 -0.23 5.45
C ALA A 102 12.85 -0.86 6.10
N SER A 103 13.69 0.00 6.69
CA SER A 103 14.97 -0.39 7.27
C SER A 103 14.82 -1.59 8.20
N ILE A 104 15.71 -2.56 8.05
CA ILE A 104 15.85 -3.72 8.93
C ILE A 104 16.44 -3.19 10.25
N LEU A 105 15.58 -2.84 11.20
CA LEU A 105 15.92 -2.76 12.62
C LEU A 105 15.20 -3.90 13.35
#